data_AF-A0A6I3KJD5-F1
#
_entry.id   AF-A0A6I3KJD5-F1
#
_cell.length_a   1.000
_cell.length_b   1.000
_cell.length_c   1.000
_cell.angle_alpha   90.00
_cell.angle_beta   90.00
_cell.angle_gamma   90.00
#
_symmetry.space_group_name_H-M   'P 1'
#
loop_
_entity.id
_entity.type
_entity.pdbx_description
1 polymer ?
#
loop_
_entity_poly.entity_id
_entity_poly.type
_entity_poly.pdbx_seq_one_letter_code
_entity_poly.pdbx_strand_id
1 'polypeptide(L)'
;MSALSAKAQPAPAGGAAPSAVDNLVLTRIACSGGATRAQIVRDLGPLMSGNLSTAQWKTAADTALARLMMNGQMRDVRGRLRLTDGGEAAVAAYFGEKEVHARTWNDQRDIWLVAKSLGVDPGKPALRAALSRPDGLSALVVQHAFGLAVRQALSPSKLRAALALVALERAFGGNVKEGLAKGTALSAKAGRVLAGQLLQKPRELPTDTRLVAALCADYAASPRFDIDALRLAVLRKLVLADAPSAAPVTPKSALRAVGDSPPPAAPKFTPQADATPQRPGLAQFSAGVLNTARTCAEGWPGARKAFISKVWDAIRTSHPEWGLSEIEFKDMLSGAHRAGQLVLAGADLKNKQHIKEFEDSAILYKNTVWHYVRVED
;
A
#
# COMPACT_ATOMS: atom_id res chain seq x y z
N MET A 1 2.04 32.38 -69.44
CA MET A 1 2.24 33.37 -68.36
C MET A 1 1.09 33.16 -67.37
N SER A 2 1.00 32.07 -66.59
CA SER A 2 1.92 31.50 -65.59
C SER A 2 2.22 32.45 -64.43
N ALA A 3 1.56 32.19 -63.29
CA ALA A 3 2.01 32.26 -61.89
C ALA A 3 0.90 32.85 -61.00
N LEU A 4 0.05 32.03 -60.36
CA LEU A 4 0.28 31.20 -59.17
C LEU A 4 -0.53 31.79 -57.99
N SER A 5 -1.83 31.46 -57.94
CA SER A 5 -2.61 31.52 -56.71
C SER A 5 -1.97 30.56 -55.70
N ALA A 6 -1.39 31.12 -54.64
CA ALA A 6 -0.95 30.36 -53.49
C ALA A 6 -2.18 29.73 -52.81
N LYS A 7 -2.36 28.44 -53.09
CA LYS A 7 -3.37 27.58 -52.47
C LYS A 7 -3.05 27.52 -50.97
N ALA A 8 -3.93 28.07 -50.15
CA ALA A 8 -3.87 27.94 -48.70
C ALA A 8 -3.79 26.46 -48.34
N GLN A 9 -2.64 26.05 -47.82
CA GLN A 9 -2.38 24.69 -47.43
C GLN A 9 -3.08 24.47 -46.08
N PRO A 10 -3.98 23.48 -45.97
CA PRO A 10 -4.65 23.20 -44.71
C PRO A 10 -3.61 22.78 -43.67
N ALA A 11 -3.69 23.39 -42.48
CA ALA A 11 -2.90 23.01 -41.33
C ALA A 11 -3.02 21.49 -41.11
N PRO A 12 -1.92 20.76 -40.85
CA PRO A 12 -2.01 19.34 -40.56
C PRO A 12 -2.75 19.15 -39.23
N ALA A 13 -4.04 18.82 -39.33
CA ALA A 13 -4.81 18.21 -38.27
C ALA A 13 -4.17 16.85 -37.95
N GLY A 14 -3.44 16.79 -36.85
CA GLY A 14 -2.74 15.60 -36.38
C GLY A 14 -2.14 15.78 -35.00
N GLY A 15 -2.83 16.51 -34.12
CA GLY A 15 -2.41 16.69 -32.73
C GLY A 15 -2.64 15.42 -31.92
N ALA A 16 -1.85 14.38 -32.16
CA ALA A 16 -1.70 13.32 -31.17
C ALA A 16 -1.24 13.99 -29.87
N ALA A 17 -1.92 13.71 -28.76
CA ALA A 17 -1.55 14.26 -27.46
C ALA A 17 -0.06 14.00 -27.22
N PRO A 18 0.70 15.00 -26.73
CA PRO A 18 2.14 14.84 -26.52
C PRO A 18 2.38 13.67 -25.58
N SER A 19 3.25 12.75 -26.00
CA SER A 19 3.59 11.59 -25.18
C SER A 19 4.31 12.01 -23.89
N ALA A 20 4.32 11.16 -22.87
CA ALA A 20 5.06 11.40 -21.63
C ALA A 20 6.51 11.85 -21.89
N VAL A 21 7.15 11.20 -22.87
CA VAL A 21 8.52 11.48 -23.29
C VAL A 21 8.63 12.86 -23.93
N ASP A 22 7.68 13.24 -24.79
CA ASP A 22 7.65 14.56 -25.43
C ASP A 22 7.55 15.67 -24.37
N ASN A 23 6.66 15.51 -23.39
CA ASN A 23 6.53 16.46 -22.28
C ASN A 23 7.83 16.59 -21.51
N LEU A 24 8.47 15.48 -21.11
CA LEU A 24 9.73 15.51 -20.37
C LEU A 24 10.86 16.16 -21.16
N VAL A 25 10.98 15.88 -22.45
CA VAL A 25 11.96 16.53 -23.33
C VAL A 25 11.71 18.04 -23.38
N LEU A 26 10.47 18.47 -23.58
CA LEU A 26 10.11 19.89 -23.55
C LEU A 26 10.43 20.54 -22.20
N THR A 27 10.11 19.88 -21.07
CA THR A 27 10.44 20.41 -19.73
C THR A 27 11.94 20.59 -19.51
N ARG A 28 12.76 19.68 -20.06
CA ARG A 28 14.23 19.79 -19.98
C ARG A 28 14.77 20.93 -20.82
N ILE A 29 14.18 21.18 -21.98
CA ILE A 29 14.56 22.28 -22.88
C ILE A 29 14.07 23.63 -22.32
N ALA A 30 12.95 23.66 -21.61
CA ALA A 30 12.40 24.88 -21.01
C ALA A 30 13.33 25.53 -19.98
N CYS A 31 14.23 24.76 -19.35
CA CYS A 31 15.13 25.25 -18.31
C CYS A 31 16.06 26.36 -18.82
N SER A 32 16.59 27.16 -17.88
CA SER A 32 17.46 28.30 -18.17
C SER A 32 18.59 27.93 -19.13
N GLY A 33 18.64 28.63 -20.27
CA GLY A 33 19.68 28.42 -21.28
C GLY A 33 19.44 27.26 -22.25
N GLY A 34 18.35 26.49 -22.14
CA GLY A 34 18.04 25.38 -23.06
C GLY A 34 18.83 24.10 -22.78
N ALA A 35 18.83 23.18 -23.75
CA ALA A 35 19.51 21.89 -23.61
C ALA A 35 20.18 21.44 -24.93
N THR A 36 21.28 20.70 -24.82
CA THR A 36 21.82 19.95 -25.97
C THR A 36 21.22 18.55 -26.01
N ARG A 37 21.23 17.90 -27.18
CA ARG A 37 20.79 16.50 -27.33
C ARG A 37 21.49 15.56 -26.34
N ALA A 38 22.81 15.73 -26.16
CA ALA A 38 23.59 14.92 -25.22
C ALA A 38 23.16 15.15 -23.76
N GLN A 39 22.79 16.38 -23.39
CA GLN A 39 22.26 16.68 -22.06
C GLN A 39 20.90 16.03 -21.82
N ILE A 40 19.99 16.10 -22.80
CA ILE A 40 18.66 15.48 -22.70
C ILE A 40 18.78 13.98 -22.47
N VAL A 41 19.60 13.29 -23.28
CA VAL A 41 19.81 11.84 -23.17
C VAL A 41 20.40 11.47 -21.80
N ARG A 42 21.36 12.25 -21.32
CA ARG A 42 22.01 12.02 -20.01
C ARG A 42 21.06 12.26 -18.85
N ASP A 43 20.35 13.38 -18.86
CA ASP A 43 19.58 13.87 -17.72
C ASP A 43 18.27 13.10 -17.52
N LEU A 44 17.62 12.69 -18.62
CA LEU A 44 16.38 11.90 -18.59
C LEU A 44 16.63 10.38 -18.61
N GLY A 45 17.83 9.94 -18.99
CA GLY A 45 18.19 8.52 -19.07
C GLY A 45 17.87 7.71 -17.80
N PRO A 46 18.23 8.18 -16.58
CA PRO A 46 17.90 7.49 -15.34
C PRO A 46 16.40 7.27 -15.10
N LEU A 47 15.56 8.18 -15.61
CA LEU A 47 14.09 8.08 -15.52
C LEU A 47 13.55 6.96 -16.42
N MET A 48 14.30 6.59 -17.45
CA MET A 48 13.90 5.63 -18.48
C MET A 48 14.51 4.25 -18.31
N SER A 49 15.56 4.12 -17.48
CA SER A 49 16.36 2.88 -17.35
C SER A 49 15.59 1.66 -16.83
N GLY A 50 14.40 1.83 -16.26
CA GLY A 50 13.54 0.71 -15.85
C GLY A 50 12.65 0.16 -16.97
N ASN A 51 12.44 0.93 -18.03
CA ASN A 51 11.48 0.63 -19.10
C ASN A 51 12.17 0.42 -20.45
N LEU A 52 13.30 1.10 -20.68
CA LEU A 52 14.04 1.09 -21.94
C LEU A 52 15.52 0.82 -21.66
N SER A 53 16.14 0.00 -22.52
CA SER A 53 17.60 -0.06 -22.57
C SER A 53 18.19 1.28 -22.99
N THR A 54 19.47 1.51 -22.67
CA THR A 54 20.17 2.76 -23.04
C THR A 54 20.14 3.04 -24.54
N ALA A 55 20.21 2.00 -25.39
CA ALA A 55 20.13 2.15 -26.84
C ALA A 55 18.72 2.56 -27.29
N GLN A 56 17.69 1.87 -26.78
CA GLN A 56 16.29 2.21 -27.06
C GLN A 56 15.93 3.62 -26.57
N TRP A 57 16.45 4.02 -25.41
CA TRP A 57 16.26 5.38 -24.91
C TRP A 57 16.83 6.43 -25.85
N LYS A 58 18.07 6.24 -26.36
CA LYS A 58 18.65 7.17 -27.34
C LYS A 58 17.76 7.31 -28.58
N THR A 59 17.32 6.19 -29.16
CA THR A 59 16.43 6.19 -30.33
C THR A 59 15.08 6.85 -30.03
N ALA A 60 14.49 6.60 -28.86
CA ALA A 60 13.24 7.23 -28.44
C ALA A 60 13.39 8.75 -28.25
N ALA A 61 14.48 9.19 -27.61
CA ALA A 61 14.78 10.60 -27.45
C ALA A 61 14.96 11.30 -28.81
N ASP A 62 15.64 10.66 -29.76
CA ASP A 62 15.82 11.19 -31.11
C ASP A 62 14.51 11.33 -31.87
N THR A 63 13.66 10.31 -31.75
CA THR A 63 12.33 10.30 -32.36
C THR A 63 11.45 11.41 -31.77
N ALA A 64 11.48 11.59 -30.45
CA ALA A 64 10.77 12.66 -29.76
C ALA A 64 11.28 14.04 -30.21
N LEU A 65 12.61 14.22 -30.30
CA LEU A 65 13.21 15.46 -30.79
C LEU A 65 12.79 15.77 -32.23
N ALA A 66 12.85 14.80 -33.15
CA ALA A 66 12.40 15.01 -34.52
C ALA A 66 10.93 15.45 -34.57
N ARG A 67 10.05 14.80 -33.79
CA ARG A 67 8.62 15.11 -33.71
C ARG A 67 8.37 16.52 -33.17
N LEU A 68 9.01 16.88 -32.06
CA LEU A 68 8.86 18.20 -31.43
C LEU A 68 9.35 19.34 -32.35
N MET A 69 10.39 19.09 -33.14
CA MET A 69 10.89 20.05 -34.13
C MET A 69 9.93 20.19 -35.31
N MET A 70 9.38 19.08 -35.83
CA MET A 70 8.36 19.09 -36.89
C MET A 70 7.08 19.80 -36.45
N ASN A 71 6.68 19.64 -35.19
CA ASN A 71 5.53 20.32 -34.61
C ASN A 71 5.78 21.81 -34.30
N GLY A 72 6.99 22.31 -34.59
CA GLY A 72 7.37 23.70 -34.34
C GLY A 72 7.39 24.07 -32.86
N GLN A 73 7.54 23.11 -31.94
CA GLN A 73 7.58 23.32 -30.49
C GLN A 73 8.99 23.65 -29.96
N MET A 74 10.02 23.41 -30.77
CA MET A 74 11.40 23.77 -30.46
C MET A 74 12.20 24.08 -31.72
N ARG A 75 13.32 24.77 -31.54
CA ARG A 75 14.28 25.12 -32.58
C ARG A 75 15.71 24.86 -32.12
N ASP A 76 16.58 24.53 -33.06
CA ASP A 76 18.02 24.48 -32.82
C ASP A 76 18.63 25.88 -33.03
N VAL A 77 19.30 26.39 -32.01
CA VAL A 77 20.05 27.64 -32.05
C VAL A 77 21.51 27.31 -31.74
N ARG A 78 22.33 27.18 -32.80
CA ARG A 78 23.78 26.90 -32.71
C ARG A 78 24.12 25.62 -31.93
N GLY A 79 23.41 24.53 -32.18
CA GLY A 79 23.61 23.22 -31.55
C GLY A 79 22.95 23.09 -30.18
N ARG A 80 22.09 24.04 -29.81
CA ARG A 80 21.38 24.09 -28.54
C ARG A 80 19.90 24.29 -28.78
N LEU A 81 19.11 23.38 -28.23
CA LEU A 81 17.67 23.36 -28.40
C LEU A 81 17.05 24.41 -27.48
N ARG A 82 16.14 25.20 -28.04
CA ARG A 82 15.30 26.16 -27.32
C ARG A 82 13.85 25.99 -27.71
N LEU A 83 12.95 26.27 -26.79
CA LEU A 83 11.53 26.27 -27.08
C LEU A 83 11.15 27.44 -28.01
N THR A 84 10.09 27.21 -28.78
CA THR A 84 9.33 28.27 -29.45
C THR A 84 8.13 28.62 -28.57
N ASP A 85 7.42 29.71 -28.86
CA ASP A 85 6.21 30.13 -28.12
C ASP A 85 5.18 28.99 -27.96
N GLY A 86 5.04 28.13 -28.98
CA GLY A 86 4.17 26.96 -28.92
C GLY A 86 4.67 25.86 -27.96
N GLY A 87 5.98 25.65 -27.89
CA GLY A 87 6.58 24.75 -26.89
C GLY A 87 6.50 25.31 -25.47
N GLU A 88 6.69 26.62 -25.32
CA GLU A 88 6.54 27.32 -24.04
C GLU A 88 5.11 27.18 -23.51
N ALA A 89 4.10 27.37 -24.38
CA ALA A 89 2.70 27.17 -24.03
C ALA A 89 2.39 25.72 -23.63
N ALA A 90 2.98 24.73 -24.32
CA ALA A 90 2.81 23.31 -23.99
C ALA A 90 3.39 22.97 -22.61
N VAL A 91 4.58 23.48 -22.29
CA VAL A 91 5.19 23.29 -20.97
C VAL A 91 4.42 24.03 -19.88
N ALA A 92 3.93 25.23 -20.18
CA ALA A 92 3.11 25.98 -19.24
C ALA A 92 1.79 25.26 -18.93
N ALA A 93 1.13 24.68 -19.94
CA ALA A 93 -0.05 23.85 -19.76
C ALA A 93 0.26 22.58 -18.95
N TYR A 94 1.44 21.98 -19.16
CA TYR A 94 1.86 20.78 -18.43
C TYR A 94 2.00 21.04 -16.92
N PHE A 95 2.59 22.16 -16.51
CA PHE A 95 2.73 22.53 -15.09
C PHE A 95 1.56 23.34 -14.52
N GLY A 96 0.74 23.94 -15.36
CA GLY A 96 -0.25 24.95 -14.94
C GLY A 96 0.36 26.30 -14.59
N GLU A 97 1.57 26.62 -15.07
CA GLU A 97 2.31 27.84 -14.73
C GLU A 97 3.12 28.39 -15.91
N LYS A 98 3.20 29.71 -16.03
CA LYS A 98 3.84 30.39 -17.17
C LYS A 98 5.36 30.57 -17.04
N GLU A 99 5.93 30.58 -15.84
CA GLU A 99 7.34 30.95 -15.61
C GLU A 99 8.29 29.74 -15.52
N VAL A 100 8.34 28.93 -16.58
CA VAL A 100 9.21 27.73 -16.59
C VAL A 100 10.66 28.05 -16.98
N HIS A 101 10.91 29.16 -17.68
CA HIS A 101 12.19 29.51 -18.29
C HIS A 101 13.29 29.99 -17.35
N ALA A 102 12.93 30.41 -16.13
CA ALA A 102 13.89 30.95 -15.16
C ALA A 102 14.60 29.87 -14.33
N ARG A 103 14.23 28.60 -14.50
CA ARG A 103 14.57 27.53 -13.54
C ARG A 103 15.79 26.73 -13.98
N THR A 104 16.58 26.29 -13.01
CA THR A 104 17.65 25.31 -13.26
C THR A 104 17.04 23.92 -13.48
N TRP A 105 17.79 23.03 -14.14
CA TRP A 105 17.33 21.65 -14.33
C TRP A 105 17.11 20.91 -13.00
N ASN A 106 17.95 21.15 -11.99
CA ASN A 106 17.80 20.50 -10.69
C ASN A 106 16.51 20.94 -10.01
N ASP A 107 16.18 22.24 -10.01
CA ASP A 107 14.92 22.72 -9.45
C ASP A 107 13.72 22.15 -10.21
N GLN A 108 13.80 22.15 -11.54
CA GLN A 108 12.74 21.61 -12.39
C GLN A 108 12.52 20.11 -12.13
N ARG A 109 13.60 19.33 -12.01
CA ARG A 109 13.56 17.89 -11.78
C ARG A 109 13.11 17.55 -10.37
N ASP A 110 13.74 18.14 -9.36
CA ASP A 110 13.61 17.70 -7.97
C ASP A 110 12.40 18.31 -7.25
N ILE A 111 11.87 19.43 -7.76
CA ILE A 111 10.72 20.12 -7.18
C ILE A 111 9.52 20.02 -8.12
N TRP A 112 9.62 20.52 -9.35
CA TRP A 112 8.45 20.70 -10.21
C TRP A 112 7.93 19.39 -10.79
N LEU A 113 8.81 18.56 -11.35
CA LEU A 113 8.44 17.24 -11.87
C LEU A 113 8.02 16.30 -10.73
N VAL A 114 8.67 16.38 -9.56
CA VAL A 114 8.25 15.63 -8.36
C VAL A 114 6.86 16.09 -7.89
N ALA A 115 6.60 17.39 -7.81
CA ALA A 115 5.29 17.92 -7.44
C ALA A 115 4.20 17.45 -8.41
N LYS A 116 4.47 17.51 -9.72
CA LYS A 116 3.56 17.01 -10.77
C LYS A 116 3.25 15.53 -10.57
N SER A 117 4.27 14.71 -10.30
CA SER A 117 4.09 13.28 -10.03
C SER A 117 3.29 12.97 -8.77
N LEU A 118 3.30 13.86 -7.78
CA LEU A 118 2.56 13.71 -6.53
C LEU A 118 1.17 14.38 -6.58
N GLY A 119 0.82 15.03 -7.69
CA GLY A 119 -0.42 15.82 -7.81
C GLY A 119 -0.45 17.05 -6.90
N VAL A 120 0.72 17.57 -6.53
CA VAL A 120 0.88 18.71 -5.63
C VAL A 120 1.11 19.97 -6.45
N ASP A 121 0.59 21.10 -5.97
CA ASP A 121 0.82 22.41 -6.55
C ASP A 121 2.11 23.05 -5.99
N PRO A 122 3.21 23.08 -6.76
CA PRO A 122 4.47 23.72 -6.37
C PRO A 122 4.42 25.25 -6.39
N GLY A 123 3.34 25.88 -6.87
CA GLY A 123 3.11 27.33 -6.78
C GLY A 123 2.98 27.81 -5.33
N LYS A 124 2.55 26.93 -4.42
CA LYS A 124 2.45 27.21 -2.98
C LYS A 124 3.83 27.13 -2.31
N PRO A 125 4.34 28.20 -1.68
CA PRO A 125 5.70 28.25 -1.13
C PRO A 125 5.94 27.22 -0.02
N ALA A 126 4.92 26.92 0.79
CA ALA A 126 5.02 25.91 1.85
C ALA A 126 5.24 24.49 1.31
N LEU A 127 4.54 24.12 0.23
CA LEU A 127 4.70 22.82 -0.41
C LEU A 127 6.03 22.73 -1.15
N ARG A 128 6.45 23.81 -1.80
CA ARG A 128 7.77 23.93 -2.41
C ARG A 128 8.89 23.70 -1.39
N ALA A 129 8.83 24.39 -0.25
CA ALA A 129 9.79 24.21 0.84
C ALA A 129 9.77 22.79 1.41
N ALA A 130 8.61 22.14 1.47
CA ALA A 130 8.50 20.75 1.90
C ALA A 130 9.17 19.78 0.92
N LEU A 131 9.01 19.97 -0.39
CA LEU A 131 9.64 19.14 -1.42
C LEU A 131 11.16 19.24 -1.43
N SER A 132 11.71 20.41 -1.11
CA SER A 132 13.16 20.62 -0.98
C SER A 132 13.75 19.91 0.24
N ARG A 133 12.97 19.67 1.30
CA ARG A 133 13.44 19.04 2.54
C ARG A 133 13.23 17.51 2.49
N PRO A 134 14.19 16.70 2.98
CA PRO A 134 14.05 15.24 2.98
C PRO A 134 12.79 14.73 3.71
N ASP A 135 12.50 15.29 4.89
CA ASP A 135 11.35 14.91 5.71
C ASP A 135 10.02 15.29 5.04
N GLY A 136 9.97 16.49 4.45
CA GLY A 136 8.78 16.99 3.77
C GLY A 136 8.47 16.19 2.51
N LEU A 137 9.49 15.90 1.69
CA LEU A 137 9.35 15.02 0.52
C LEU A 137 8.85 13.63 0.94
N SER A 138 9.46 13.04 1.97
CA SER A 138 9.07 11.71 2.47
C SER A 138 7.61 11.69 2.92
N ALA A 139 7.16 12.70 3.67
CA ALA A 139 5.78 12.81 4.11
C ALA A 139 4.81 12.92 2.91
N LEU A 140 5.13 13.75 1.91
CA LEU A 140 4.29 13.93 0.72
C LEU A 140 4.21 12.65 -0.13
N VAL A 141 5.32 11.94 -0.29
CA VAL A 141 5.35 10.66 -1.03
C VAL A 141 4.49 9.62 -0.32
N VAL A 142 4.62 9.48 1.00
CA VAL A 142 3.80 8.54 1.78
C VAL A 142 2.33 8.96 1.73
N GLN A 143 2.01 10.25 1.86
CA GLN A 143 0.62 10.73 1.71
C GLN A 143 0.04 10.34 0.36
N HIS A 144 0.75 10.60 -0.73
CA HIS A 144 0.33 10.24 -2.08
C HIS A 144 0.17 8.73 -2.25
N ALA A 145 1.14 7.93 -1.79
CA ALA A 145 1.14 6.47 -1.93
C ALA A 145 -0.04 5.78 -1.24
N PHE A 146 -0.54 6.37 -0.15
CA PHE A 146 -1.65 5.82 0.64
C PHE A 146 -2.97 6.58 0.44
N GLY A 147 -3.06 7.47 -0.57
CA GLY A 147 -4.28 8.20 -0.88
C GLY A 147 -4.72 9.21 0.19
N LEU A 148 -3.78 9.69 1.00
CA LEU A 148 -4.02 10.74 2.00
C LEU A 148 -4.04 12.11 1.32
N ALA A 149 -4.80 13.05 1.87
CA ALA A 149 -4.90 14.40 1.32
C ALA A 149 -3.52 15.10 1.30
N VAL A 150 -3.07 15.54 0.13
CA VAL A 150 -1.75 16.16 -0.08
C VAL A 150 -1.83 17.69 -0.11
N ARG A 151 -2.53 18.29 0.87
CA ARG A 151 -2.66 19.76 0.97
C ARG A 151 -1.43 20.43 1.58
N GLN A 152 -0.72 19.69 2.44
CA GLN A 152 0.51 20.07 3.12
C GLN A 152 1.24 18.79 3.55
N ALA A 153 2.53 18.88 3.82
CA ALA A 153 3.28 17.78 4.44
C ALA A 153 2.83 17.60 5.89
N LEU A 154 2.33 16.42 6.24
CA LEU A 154 1.93 16.08 7.60
C LEU A 154 3.15 15.88 8.49
N SER A 155 3.04 16.25 9.76
CA SER A 155 4.06 15.91 10.75
C SER A 155 4.12 14.39 10.99
N PRO A 156 5.26 13.82 11.43
CA PRO A 156 5.40 12.38 11.63
C PRO A 156 4.29 11.76 12.50
N SER A 157 3.88 12.45 13.56
CA SER A 157 2.81 11.96 14.46
C SER A 157 1.43 11.96 13.80
N LYS A 158 1.10 12.98 13.00
CA LYS A 158 -0.16 13.03 12.23
C LYS A 158 -0.17 11.99 11.12
N LEU A 159 0.96 11.82 10.44
CA LEU A 159 1.14 10.83 9.39
C LEU A 159 0.98 9.42 9.94
N ARG A 160 1.59 9.10 11.09
CA ARG A 160 1.40 7.83 11.80
C ARG A 160 -0.07 7.55 12.12
N ALA A 161 -0.79 8.54 12.67
CA ALA A 161 -2.21 8.37 12.99
C ALA A 161 -3.06 8.10 11.74
N ALA A 162 -2.81 8.85 10.65
CA ALA A 162 -3.50 8.66 9.37
C ALA A 162 -3.19 7.29 8.75
N LEU A 163 -1.93 6.85 8.79
CA LEU A 163 -1.53 5.52 8.29
C LEU A 163 -2.12 4.39 9.11
N ALA A 164 -2.21 4.54 10.44
CA ALA A 164 -2.88 3.54 11.28
C ALA A 164 -4.36 3.40 10.90
N LEU A 165 -5.05 4.50 10.60
CA LEU A 165 -6.42 4.46 10.08
C LEU A 165 -6.49 3.75 8.71
N VAL A 166 -5.59 4.05 7.78
CA VAL A 166 -5.51 3.35 6.49
C VAL A 166 -5.30 1.85 6.67
N ALA A 167 -4.45 1.44 7.63
CA ALA A 167 -4.21 0.03 7.94
C ALA A 167 -5.48 -0.64 8.48
N LEU A 168 -6.19 0.02 9.39
CA LEU A 168 -7.45 -0.48 9.93
C LEU A 168 -8.54 -0.57 8.85
N GLU A 169 -8.66 0.44 7.98
CA GLU A 169 -9.59 0.43 6.85
C GLU A 169 -9.29 -0.71 5.87
N ARG A 170 -8.02 -1.02 5.62
CA ARG A 170 -7.63 -2.18 4.80
C ARG A 170 -7.92 -3.51 5.46
N ALA A 171 -7.82 -3.60 6.78
CA ALA A 171 -8.04 -4.84 7.53
C ALA A 171 -9.52 -5.12 7.83
N PHE A 172 -10.32 -4.08 8.10
CA PHE A 172 -11.69 -4.20 8.61
C PHE A 172 -12.75 -3.54 7.70
N GLY A 173 -12.35 -2.84 6.63
CA GLY A 173 -13.26 -2.14 5.72
C GLY A 173 -13.60 -0.70 6.13
N GLY A 174 -14.52 -0.06 5.41
CA GLY A 174 -14.78 1.39 5.48
C GLY A 174 -15.46 1.93 6.75
N ASN A 175 -15.97 1.06 7.63
CA ASN A 175 -16.78 1.47 8.78
C ASN A 175 -15.96 1.90 10.01
N VAL A 176 -14.62 1.85 9.94
CA VAL A 176 -13.73 2.17 11.09
C VAL A 176 -13.73 3.68 11.42
N LYS A 177 -13.96 4.55 10.43
CA LYS A 177 -13.91 6.02 10.61
C LYS A 177 -14.94 6.55 11.61
N GLU A 178 -16.10 5.91 11.72
CA GLU A 178 -17.19 6.38 12.59
C GLU A 178 -16.95 6.05 14.07
N GLY A 179 -16.24 4.95 14.37
CA GLY A 179 -15.99 4.51 15.74
C GLY A 179 -14.74 5.13 16.40
N LEU A 180 -13.66 5.34 15.63
CA LEU A 180 -12.38 5.79 16.20
C LEU A 180 -12.21 7.31 16.23
N ALA A 181 -12.95 8.05 15.41
CA ALA A 181 -12.78 9.50 15.26
C ALA A 181 -13.23 10.33 16.50
N LYS A 182 -13.93 9.72 17.47
CA LYS A 182 -14.63 10.46 18.54
C LYS A 182 -14.04 10.38 19.95
N GLY A 183 -12.88 9.77 20.21
CA GLY A 183 -12.35 9.90 21.58
C GLY A 183 -11.03 9.26 21.99
N THR A 184 -10.47 8.30 21.25
CA THR A 184 -9.23 7.64 21.69
C THR A 184 -8.18 7.67 20.58
N ALA A 185 -7.31 8.69 20.64
CA ALA A 185 -6.11 8.70 19.81
C ALA A 185 -5.26 7.48 20.16
N LEU A 186 -5.00 6.61 19.17
CA LEU A 186 -4.12 5.46 19.33
C LEU A 186 -2.78 5.89 19.93
N SER A 187 -2.29 5.13 20.91
CA SER A 187 -0.96 5.37 21.49
C SER A 187 0.12 5.35 20.40
N ALA A 188 1.25 6.02 20.65
CA ALA A 188 2.33 6.09 19.65
C ALA A 188 2.80 4.70 19.21
N LYS A 189 2.91 3.77 20.17
CA LYS A 189 3.29 2.37 19.90
C LYS A 189 2.23 1.65 19.07
N ALA A 190 0.96 1.67 19.49
CA ALA A 190 -0.12 1.02 18.75
C ALA A 190 -0.26 1.56 17.32
N GLY A 191 -0.18 2.89 17.16
CA GLY A 191 -0.22 3.51 15.84
C GLY A 191 0.95 3.10 14.94
N ARG A 192 2.17 2.91 15.49
CA ARG A 192 3.31 2.41 14.71
C ARG A 192 3.16 0.94 14.32
N VAL A 193 2.67 0.09 15.22
CA VAL A 193 2.42 -1.33 14.94
C VAL A 193 1.41 -1.48 13.81
N LEU A 194 0.31 -0.72 13.86
CA LEU A 194 -0.72 -0.71 12.82
C LEU A 194 -0.20 -0.14 11.50
N ALA A 195 0.42 1.04 11.52
CA ALA A 195 0.99 1.62 10.31
C ALA A 195 2.11 0.75 9.71
N GLY A 196 2.85 0.01 10.53
CA GLY A 196 3.85 -0.97 10.10
C GLY A 196 3.27 -2.17 9.34
N GLN A 197 1.96 -2.43 9.46
CA GLN A 197 1.27 -3.43 8.63
C GLN A 197 1.13 -2.99 7.16
N LEU A 198 1.34 -1.71 6.87
CA LEU A 198 1.30 -1.19 5.49
C LEU A 198 2.59 -1.44 4.72
N LEU A 199 3.66 -1.88 5.38
CA LEU A 199 4.91 -2.27 4.74
C LEU A 199 4.71 -3.53 3.90
N GLN A 200 5.50 -3.67 2.83
CA GLN A 200 5.57 -4.89 2.03
C GLN A 200 5.94 -6.11 2.89
N LYS A 201 6.78 -5.88 3.91
CA LYS A 201 7.10 -6.84 4.96
C LYS A 201 6.61 -6.27 6.30
N PRO A 202 5.42 -6.66 6.77
CA PRO A 202 4.85 -6.16 8.01
C PRO A 202 5.80 -6.35 9.20
N ARG A 203 6.06 -5.27 9.95
CA ARG A 203 6.92 -5.29 11.14
C ARG A 203 6.67 -4.07 12.02
N GLU A 204 6.93 -4.21 13.32
CA GLU A 204 6.96 -3.07 14.25
C GLU A 204 8.24 -2.26 14.06
N LEU A 205 8.11 -0.93 14.10
CA LEU A 205 9.24 -0.02 14.04
C LEU A 205 9.28 0.88 15.28
N PRO A 206 10.49 1.19 15.79
CA PRO A 206 10.64 1.82 17.10
C PRO A 206 10.34 3.33 17.09
N THR A 207 10.42 4.00 15.93
CA THR A 207 10.23 5.45 15.81
C THR A 207 9.46 5.80 14.54
N ASP A 208 8.77 6.94 14.58
CA ASP A 208 7.96 7.45 13.47
C ASP A 208 8.85 7.75 12.25
N THR A 209 10.07 8.25 12.45
CA THR A 209 11.06 8.47 11.38
C THR A 209 11.46 7.17 10.69
N ARG A 210 11.72 6.09 11.44
CA ARG A 210 12.04 4.78 10.83
C ARG A 210 10.85 4.19 10.08
N LEU A 211 9.63 4.42 10.58
CA LEU A 211 8.40 4.02 9.89
C LEU A 211 8.27 4.71 8.53
N VAL A 212 8.40 6.04 8.49
CA VAL A 212 8.32 6.81 7.24
C VAL A 212 9.44 6.40 6.28
N ALA A 213 10.67 6.28 6.77
CA ALA A 213 11.81 5.85 5.95
C ALA A 213 11.60 4.45 5.34
N ALA A 214 11.07 3.49 6.11
CA ALA A 214 10.77 2.15 5.62
C ALA A 214 9.66 2.15 4.56
N LEU A 215 8.59 2.93 4.77
CA LEU A 215 7.51 3.08 3.77
C LEU A 215 8.00 3.73 2.48
N CYS A 216 8.88 4.75 2.58
CA CYS A 216 9.53 5.35 1.42
C CYS A 216 10.45 4.36 0.70
N ALA A 217 11.22 3.55 1.43
CA ALA A 217 12.08 2.52 0.84
C ALA A 217 11.25 1.47 0.07
N ASP A 218 10.15 1.00 0.65
CA ASP A 218 9.19 0.11 -0.01
C ASP A 218 8.58 0.76 -1.26
N TYR A 219 8.20 2.05 -1.18
CA TYR A 219 7.66 2.78 -2.33
C TYR A 219 8.67 2.90 -3.48
N ALA A 220 9.95 3.10 -3.13
CA ALA A 220 11.06 3.18 -4.09
C ALA A 220 11.59 1.82 -4.55
N ALA A 221 11.04 0.72 -4.03
CA ALA A 221 11.54 -0.64 -4.22
C ALA A 221 13.05 -0.77 -3.89
N SER A 222 13.52 -0.03 -2.88
CA SER A 222 14.90 -0.01 -2.43
C SER A 222 15.04 -0.70 -1.07
N PRO A 223 16.12 -1.47 -0.81
CA PRO A 223 16.33 -2.11 0.48
C PRO A 223 16.62 -1.11 1.61
N ARG A 224 17.07 0.10 1.27
CA ARG A 224 17.37 1.17 2.23
C ARG A 224 16.72 2.47 1.78
N PHE A 225 16.39 3.31 2.74
CA PHE A 225 15.92 4.66 2.47
C PHE A 225 17.07 5.49 1.91
N ASP A 226 16.85 6.03 0.71
CA ASP A 226 17.70 7.01 0.07
C ASP A 226 16.81 8.04 -0.64
N ILE A 227 17.13 9.32 -0.45
CA ILE A 227 16.30 10.42 -0.92
C ILE A 227 16.36 10.56 -2.44
N ASP A 228 17.51 10.31 -3.05
CA ASP A 228 17.70 10.43 -4.49
C ASP A 228 17.08 9.23 -5.21
N ALA A 229 17.22 8.02 -4.66
CA ALA A 229 16.43 6.87 -5.10
C ALA A 229 14.92 7.10 -4.98
N LEU A 230 14.45 7.76 -3.91
CA LEU A 230 13.04 8.09 -3.73
C LEU A 230 12.55 9.06 -4.81
N ARG A 231 13.27 10.16 -5.06
CA ARG A 231 12.95 11.12 -6.13
C ARG A 231 12.89 10.42 -7.49
N LEU A 232 13.89 9.60 -7.78
CA LEU A 232 13.97 8.85 -9.02
C LEU A 232 12.79 7.88 -9.18
N ALA A 233 12.40 7.18 -8.11
CA ALA A 233 11.25 6.28 -8.13
C ALA A 233 9.91 7.02 -8.35
N VAL A 234 9.73 8.20 -7.75
CA VAL A 234 8.58 9.08 -7.99
C VAL A 234 8.53 9.48 -9.46
N LEU A 235 9.64 9.99 -10.01
CA LEU A 235 9.71 10.43 -11.40
C LEU A 235 9.51 9.30 -12.42
N ARG A 236 10.00 8.09 -12.13
CA ARG A 236 9.74 6.90 -12.98
C ARG A 236 8.24 6.58 -13.06
N LYS A 237 7.51 6.71 -11.95
CA LYS A 237 6.06 6.48 -11.93
C LYS A 237 5.29 7.51 -12.74
N LEU A 238 5.75 8.77 -12.81
CA LEU A 238 5.18 9.78 -13.70
C LEU A 238 5.24 9.32 -15.18
N VAL A 239 6.39 8.78 -15.61
CA VAL A 239 6.56 8.28 -16.99
C VAL A 239 5.62 7.10 -17.29
N LEU A 240 5.40 6.22 -16.30
CA LEU A 240 4.52 5.07 -16.41
C LEU A 240 3.03 5.45 -16.41
N ALA A 241 2.65 6.51 -15.68
CA ALA A 241 1.26 6.95 -15.57
C ALA A 241 0.73 7.63 -16.84
N ASP A 242 1.61 8.25 -17.63
CA ASP A 242 1.26 8.90 -18.91
C ASP A 242 1.27 7.92 -20.11
N ALA A 243 1.59 6.64 -19.90
CA ALA A 243 1.29 5.60 -20.89
C ALA A 243 -0.23 5.32 -20.83
N PRO A 244 -0.93 5.12 -21.97
CA PRO A 244 -2.36 4.83 -21.96
C PRO A 244 -2.63 3.59 -21.13
N SER A 245 -3.08 3.82 -19.89
CA SER A 245 -3.32 2.78 -18.91
C SER A 245 -4.64 2.10 -19.26
N ALA A 246 -4.52 0.87 -19.76
CA ALA A 246 -5.57 -0.10 -19.69
C ALA A 246 -5.91 -0.33 -18.20
N ALA A 247 -7.02 0.27 -17.76
CA ALA A 247 -7.77 0.06 -16.53
C ALA A 247 -6.98 0.16 -15.19
N PRO A 248 -7.63 0.63 -14.11
CA PRO A 248 -7.05 0.54 -12.78
C PRO A 248 -6.85 -0.94 -12.45
N VAL A 249 -5.60 -1.39 -12.42
CA VAL A 249 -5.23 -2.60 -11.70
C VAL A 249 -5.52 -2.34 -10.22
N THR A 250 -6.73 -2.73 -9.80
CA THR A 250 -6.98 -3.15 -8.43
C THR A 250 -5.80 -4.02 -8.01
N PRO A 251 -5.09 -3.72 -6.92
CA PRO A 251 -4.10 -4.64 -6.39
C PRO A 251 -4.84 -5.95 -6.08
N LYS A 252 -4.62 -6.95 -6.94
CA LYS A 252 -5.10 -8.31 -6.75
C LYS A 252 -4.58 -8.74 -5.38
N SER A 253 -5.52 -8.95 -4.47
CA SER A 253 -5.31 -9.77 -3.29
C SER A 253 -4.75 -11.11 -3.77
N ALA A 254 -3.49 -11.35 -3.46
CA ALA A 254 -2.84 -12.63 -3.64
C ALA A 254 -2.01 -12.90 -2.39
N LEU A 255 -2.72 -13.27 -1.32
CA LEU A 255 -2.24 -14.35 -0.47
C LEU A 255 -1.96 -15.52 -1.43
N ARG A 256 -0.69 -15.73 -1.77
CA ARG A 256 -0.23 -16.89 -2.52
C ARG A 256 -0.63 -18.13 -1.72
N ALA A 257 -1.62 -18.85 -2.25
CA ALA A 257 -1.74 -20.26 -2.04
C ALA A 257 -0.43 -20.92 -2.50
N VAL A 258 0.15 -21.72 -1.60
CA VAL A 258 1.01 -22.85 -1.93
C VAL A 258 0.21 -23.68 -2.95
N GLY A 259 0.57 -23.79 -4.22
CA GLY A 259 1.79 -24.36 -4.78
C GLY A 259 1.35 -25.59 -5.58
N ASP A 260 1.07 -25.42 -6.87
CA ASP A 260 0.75 -26.54 -7.77
C ASP A 260 1.80 -26.59 -8.89
N SER A 261 2.80 -27.41 -8.66
CA SER A 261 3.68 -27.96 -9.69
C SER A 261 4.00 -29.40 -9.30
N PRO A 262 3.95 -30.34 -10.25
CA PRO A 262 3.98 -31.77 -9.96
C PRO A 262 5.35 -32.21 -9.42
N PRO A 263 5.39 -33.21 -8.52
CA PRO A 263 6.63 -33.61 -7.85
C PRO A 263 7.56 -34.42 -8.79
N PRO A 264 8.88 -34.18 -8.77
CA PRO A 264 9.85 -35.17 -9.23
C PRO A 264 9.96 -36.33 -8.22
N ALA A 265 10.30 -37.49 -8.75
CA ALA A 265 10.29 -38.80 -8.09
C ALA A 265 11.06 -38.86 -6.75
N ALA A 266 10.48 -39.65 -5.84
CA ALA A 266 10.93 -39.90 -4.48
C ALA A 266 12.30 -40.57 -4.35
N PRO A 267 13.08 -40.25 -3.31
CA PRO A 267 13.89 -41.22 -2.59
C PRO A 267 13.12 -41.69 -1.34
N LYS A 268 12.96 -43.01 -1.28
CA LYS A 268 12.40 -43.78 -0.17
C LYS A 268 13.19 -43.54 1.11
N PHE A 269 12.51 -43.16 2.18
CA PHE A 269 12.93 -43.46 3.54
C PHE A 269 11.76 -44.10 4.30
N THR A 270 12.12 -45.14 5.04
CA THR A 270 11.31 -46.16 5.71
C THR A 270 10.30 -45.62 6.73
N PRO A 271 9.19 -46.33 6.98
CA PRO A 271 8.14 -45.89 7.89
C PRO A 271 8.60 -46.01 9.34
N GLN A 272 8.64 -44.87 10.04
CA GLN A 272 8.63 -44.84 11.49
C GLN A 272 7.20 -44.50 11.92
N ALA A 273 6.56 -45.45 12.57
CA ALA A 273 5.22 -45.30 13.11
C ALA A 273 5.26 -44.31 14.27
N ASP A 274 4.68 -43.13 14.07
CA ASP A 274 4.27 -42.23 15.15
C ASP A 274 2.86 -41.73 14.82
N ALA A 275 1.99 -41.81 15.84
CA ALA A 275 0.55 -41.76 15.74
C ALA A 275 0.02 -40.53 14.99
N THR A 276 -0.74 -40.76 13.92
CA THR A 276 -1.60 -39.75 13.32
C THR A 276 -2.60 -39.25 14.37
N PRO A 277 -2.68 -37.93 14.65
CA PRO A 277 -3.72 -37.39 15.52
C PRO A 277 -5.10 -37.69 14.92
N GLN A 278 -5.92 -38.46 15.63
CA GLN A 278 -7.31 -38.72 15.26
C GLN A 278 -8.12 -37.46 15.55
N ARG A 279 -8.30 -36.63 14.52
CA ARG A 279 -9.10 -35.41 14.64
C ARG A 279 -10.56 -35.80 14.96
N PRO A 280 -11.14 -35.27 16.06
CA PRO A 280 -12.50 -35.64 16.46
C PRO A 280 -13.52 -35.09 15.46
N GLY A 281 -14.53 -35.89 15.15
CA GLY A 281 -15.73 -35.40 14.44
C GLY A 281 -16.53 -34.44 15.34
N LEU A 282 -17.34 -33.56 14.74
CA LEU A 282 -18.07 -32.50 15.46
C LEU A 282 -18.91 -33.02 16.63
N ALA A 283 -19.56 -34.18 16.47
CA ALA A 283 -20.37 -34.82 17.52
C ALA A 283 -19.53 -35.40 18.67
N GLN A 284 -18.37 -35.99 18.36
CA GLN A 284 -17.43 -36.51 19.36
C GLN A 284 -16.82 -35.36 20.15
N PHE A 285 -16.47 -34.27 19.45
CA PHE A 285 -16.00 -33.03 20.04
C PHE A 285 -17.03 -32.41 20.99
N SER A 286 -18.29 -32.23 20.56
CA SER A 286 -19.33 -31.64 21.41
C SER A 286 -19.61 -32.48 22.66
N ALA A 287 -19.62 -33.81 22.54
CA ALA A 287 -19.81 -34.72 23.67
C ALA A 287 -18.65 -34.62 24.68
N GLY A 288 -17.42 -34.60 24.20
CA GLY A 288 -16.24 -34.43 25.06
C GLY A 288 -16.22 -33.07 25.75
N VAL A 289 -16.53 -31.99 25.03
CA VAL A 289 -16.66 -30.63 25.58
C VAL A 289 -17.74 -30.55 26.65
N LEU A 290 -18.91 -31.15 26.44
CA LEU A 290 -19.98 -31.15 27.45
C LEU A 290 -19.61 -31.97 28.69
N ASN A 291 -18.95 -33.12 28.52
CA ASN A 291 -18.51 -33.93 29.66
C ASN A 291 -17.46 -33.20 30.50
N THR A 292 -16.50 -32.54 29.86
CA THR A 292 -15.49 -31.71 30.54
C THR A 292 -16.10 -30.43 31.12
N ALA A 293 -17.06 -29.82 30.45
CA ALA A 293 -17.79 -28.68 31.00
C ALA A 293 -18.55 -29.07 32.27
N ARG A 294 -19.12 -30.28 32.36
CA ARG A 294 -19.79 -30.79 33.57
C ARG A 294 -18.86 -30.90 34.78
N THR A 295 -17.59 -31.27 34.58
CA THR A 295 -16.61 -31.41 35.67
C THR A 295 -16.04 -30.06 36.11
N CYS A 296 -16.04 -29.06 35.23
CA CYS A 296 -15.52 -27.71 35.50
C CYS A 296 -16.60 -26.64 35.69
N ALA A 297 -17.89 -27.01 35.69
CA ALA A 297 -18.98 -26.05 35.81
C ALA A 297 -19.18 -25.59 37.25
N GLU A 298 -19.40 -24.29 37.41
CA GLU A 298 -19.73 -23.64 38.67
C GLU A 298 -21.18 -23.12 38.60
N GLY A 299 -21.91 -23.18 39.72
CA GLY A 299 -23.29 -22.66 39.83
C GLY A 299 -24.31 -23.65 40.41
N TRP A 300 -25.58 -23.26 40.38
CA TRP A 300 -26.72 -24.04 40.91
C TRP A 300 -27.28 -25.01 39.85
N PRO A 301 -27.87 -26.16 40.24
CA PRO A 301 -28.57 -27.06 39.32
C PRO A 301 -29.59 -26.28 38.46
N GLY A 302 -29.53 -26.47 37.13
CA GLY A 302 -30.34 -25.71 36.15
C GLY A 302 -29.72 -24.41 35.61
N ALA A 303 -28.62 -23.91 36.18
CA ALA A 303 -27.90 -22.72 35.71
C ALA A 303 -26.36 -22.87 35.78
N ARG A 304 -25.84 -24.08 35.62
CA ARG A 304 -24.41 -24.38 35.67
C ARG A 304 -23.68 -23.88 34.42
N LYS A 305 -22.55 -23.21 34.62
CA LYS A 305 -21.74 -22.62 33.54
C LYS A 305 -20.27 -22.94 33.78
N ALA A 306 -19.55 -23.32 32.72
CA ALA A 306 -18.11 -23.52 32.75
C ALA A 306 -17.41 -22.47 31.88
N PHE A 307 -16.31 -21.89 32.36
CA PHE A 307 -15.48 -20.98 31.56
C PHE A 307 -14.85 -21.73 30.38
N ILE A 308 -14.89 -21.12 29.20
CA ILE A 308 -14.33 -21.72 27.97
C ILE A 308 -12.83 -21.99 28.13
N SER A 309 -12.09 -21.12 28.83
CA SER A 309 -10.66 -21.31 29.11
C SER A 309 -10.39 -22.55 29.98
N LYS A 310 -11.17 -22.76 31.04
CA LYS A 310 -11.06 -23.96 31.91
C LYS A 310 -11.40 -25.24 31.14
N VAL A 311 -12.43 -25.19 30.29
CA VAL A 311 -12.82 -26.33 29.45
C VAL A 311 -11.73 -26.64 28.41
N TRP A 312 -11.11 -25.61 27.84
CA TRP A 312 -9.98 -25.77 26.92
C TRP A 312 -8.78 -26.45 27.58
N ASP A 313 -8.35 -25.98 28.75
CA ASP A 313 -7.22 -26.57 29.47
C ASP A 313 -7.47 -28.03 29.86
N ALA A 314 -8.71 -28.35 30.27
CA ALA A 314 -9.10 -29.70 30.62
C ALA A 314 -9.19 -30.63 29.39
N ILE A 315 -9.72 -30.16 28.25
CA ILE A 315 -9.75 -30.91 26.98
C ILE A 315 -8.34 -31.20 26.47
N ARG A 316 -7.44 -30.21 26.51
CA ARG A 316 -6.04 -30.38 26.11
C ARG A 316 -5.32 -31.44 26.95
N THR A 317 -5.70 -31.56 28.22
CA THR A 317 -5.12 -32.55 29.14
C THR A 317 -5.75 -33.93 28.99
N SER A 318 -7.07 -34.01 28.77
CA SER A 318 -7.80 -35.28 28.68
C SER A 318 -7.78 -35.92 27.29
N HIS A 319 -7.61 -35.11 26.24
CA HIS A 319 -7.59 -35.54 24.84
C HIS A 319 -6.39 -34.97 24.06
N PRO A 320 -5.14 -35.28 24.47
CA PRO A 320 -3.95 -34.84 23.73
C PRO A 320 -3.91 -35.38 22.29
N GLU A 321 -4.58 -36.51 22.02
CA GLU A 321 -4.65 -37.17 20.71
C GLU A 321 -5.39 -36.35 19.64
N TRP A 322 -6.20 -35.37 20.04
CA TRP A 322 -6.93 -34.52 19.08
C TRP A 322 -6.04 -33.46 18.42
N GLY A 323 -4.89 -33.15 19.03
CA GLY A 323 -3.90 -32.22 18.46
C GLY A 323 -4.45 -30.82 18.13
N LEU A 324 -5.51 -30.39 18.81
CA LEU A 324 -6.16 -29.11 18.52
C LEU A 324 -5.30 -27.95 19.02
N SER A 325 -5.25 -26.87 18.26
CA SER A 325 -4.85 -25.56 18.77
C SER A 325 -6.03 -24.85 19.44
N GLU A 326 -5.75 -23.86 20.30
CA GLU A 326 -6.81 -23.10 20.99
C GLU A 326 -7.75 -22.39 19.99
N ILE A 327 -7.20 -21.94 18.86
CA ILE A 327 -7.95 -21.29 17.78
C ILE A 327 -8.92 -22.29 17.14
N GLU A 328 -8.44 -23.49 16.82
CA GLU A 328 -9.27 -24.55 16.23
C GLU A 328 -10.33 -25.04 17.20
N PHE A 329 -10.00 -25.13 18.50
CA PHE A 329 -10.97 -25.46 19.55
C PHE A 329 -12.10 -24.42 19.59
N LYS A 330 -11.77 -23.13 19.59
CA LYS A 330 -12.76 -22.03 19.60
C LYS A 330 -13.62 -22.03 18.32
N ASP A 331 -13.02 -22.32 17.16
CA ASP A 331 -13.75 -22.45 15.89
C ASP A 331 -14.73 -23.64 15.91
N MET A 332 -14.27 -24.82 16.34
CA MET A 332 -15.11 -26.00 16.51
C MET A 332 -16.22 -25.79 17.54
N LEU A 333 -15.96 -25.04 18.61
CA LEU A 333 -16.97 -24.68 19.61
C LEU A 333 -18.06 -23.78 19.01
N SER A 334 -17.67 -22.81 18.18
CA SER A 334 -18.63 -21.96 17.45
C SER A 334 -19.46 -22.78 16.44
N GLY A 335 -18.84 -23.76 15.78
CA GLY A 335 -19.50 -24.67 14.85
C GLY A 335 -20.51 -25.59 15.55
N ALA A 336 -20.15 -26.16 16.69
CA ALA A 336 -21.03 -27.01 17.49
C ALA A 336 -22.19 -26.21 18.13
N HIS A 337 -21.96 -24.94 18.49
CA HIS A 337 -23.04 -24.03 18.91
C HIS A 337 -24.05 -23.78 17.78
N ARG A 338 -23.56 -23.54 16.56
CA ARG A 338 -24.41 -23.38 15.38
C ARG A 338 -25.19 -24.64 15.04
N ALA A 339 -24.60 -25.82 15.26
CA ALA A 339 -25.24 -27.11 15.07
C ALA A 339 -26.27 -27.46 16.17
N GLY A 340 -26.44 -26.60 17.18
CA GLY A 340 -27.34 -26.84 18.32
C GLY A 340 -26.87 -27.93 19.27
N GLN A 341 -25.63 -28.39 19.14
CA GLN A 341 -25.06 -29.48 19.94
C GLN A 341 -24.52 -28.99 21.30
N LEU A 342 -24.31 -27.69 21.45
CA LEU A 342 -23.92 -27.04 22.69
C LEU A 342 -24.44 -25.61 22.75
N VAL A 343 -24.65 -25.09 23.95
CA VAL A 343 -25.16 -23.73 24.18
C VAL A 343 -24.07 -22.88 24.82
N LEU A 344 -23.76 -21.74 24.20
CA LEU A 344 -22.78 -20.79 24.72
C LEU A 344 -23.50 -19.65 25.43
N ALA A 345 -22.89 -19.11 26.49
CA ALA A 345 -23.46 -18.02 27.28
C ALA A 345 -22.45 -16.86 27.44
N GLY A 346 -22.98 -15.63 27.35
CA GLY A 346 -22.22 -14.42 27.64
C GLY A 346 -22.05 -14.23 29.15
N ALA A 347 -21.05 -13.46 29.56
CA ALA A 347 -20.90 -13.05 30.96
C ALA A 347 -21.55 -11.69 31.22
N ASP A 348 -22.05 -11.52 32.45
CA ASP A 348 -22.38 -10.21 33.00
C ASP A 348 -21.14 -9.66 33.72
N LEU A 349 -20.70 -8.46 33.34
CA LEU A 349 -19.42 -7.82 33.69
C LEU A 349 -19.33 -7.33 35.15
N LYS A 350 -20.19 -7.81 36.05
CA LYS A 350 -20.27 -7.31 37.44
C LYS A 350 -19.23 -7.91 38.38
N ASN A 351 -18.69 -9.10 38.08
CA ASN A 351 -17.75 -9.79 38.96
C ASN A 351 -16.29 -9.68 38.47
N LYS A 352 -15.53 -8.78 39.09
CA LYS A 352 -14.11 -8.50 38.80
C LYS A 352 -13.12 -9.56 39.32
N GLN A 353 -13.60 -10.68 39.84
CA GLN A 353 -12.75 -11.68 40.51
C GLN A 353 -12.03 -12.64 39.53
N HIS A 354 -12.47 -12.77 38.27
CA HIS A 354 -11.90 -13.71 37.29
C HIS A 354 -11.59 -13.04 35.93
N ILE A 355 -10.93 -11.87 35.94
CA ILE A 355 -10.66 -11.07 34.72
C ILE A 355 -9.81 -11.83 33.71
N LYS A 356 -8.80 -12.57 34.15
CA LYS A 356 -7.90 -13.32 33.25
C LYS A 356 -8.63 -14.47 32.54
N GLU A 357 -9.38 -15.27 33.30
CA GLU A 357 -10.18 -16.37 32.74
C GLU A 357 -11.27 -15.86 31.79
N PHE A 358 -11.75 -14.63 32.00
CA PHE A 358 -12.70 -13.95 31.14
C PHE A 358 -12.07 -13.51 29.82
N GLU A 359 -10.91 -12.86 29.85
CA GLU A 359 -10.17 -12.48 28.63
C GLU A 359 -9.79 -13.72 27.80
N ASP A 360 -9.30 -14.77 28.45
CA ASP A 360 -8.88 -16.01 27.79
C ASP A 360 -10.07 -16.81 27.23
N SER A 361 -11.27 -16.69 27.85
CA SER A 361 -12.49 -17.37 27.41
C SER A 361 -13.22 -16.70 26.24
N ALA A 362 -12.80 -15.50 25.81
CA ALA A 362 -13.54 -14.74 24.82
C ALA A 362 -13.56 -15.43 23.45
N ILE A 363 -14.74 -15.90 23.04
CA ILE A 363 -15.03 -16.30 21.66
C ILE A 363 -15.90 -15.23 21.01
N LEU A 364 -15.31 -14.53 20.06
CA LEU A 364 -16.00 -13.57 19.21
C LEU A 364 -16.70 -14.29 18.07
N TYR A 365 -18.02 -14.30 18.08
CA TYR A 365 -18.80 -14.75 16.94
C TYR A 365 -19.87 -13.72 16.57
N LYS A 366 -19.76 -13.20 15.34
CA LYS A 366 -20.54 -12.04 14.85
C LYS A 366 -20.37 -10.84 15.78
N ASN A 367 -21.40 -10.47 16.53
CA ASN A 367 -21.45 -9.32 17.43
C ASN A 367 -21.57 -9.73 18.91
N THR A 368 -21.45 -11.03 19.22
CA THR A 368 -21.62 -11.55 20.58
C THR A 368 -20.32 -12.19 21.04
N VAL A 369 -19.89 -11.85 22.25
CA VAL A 369 -18.74 -12.47 22.91
C VAL A 369 -19.24 -13.49 23.91
N TRP A 370 -18.93 -14.76 23.63
CA TRP A 370 -19.26 -15.87 24.49
C TRP A 370 -18.08 -16.17 25.42
N HIS A 371 -18.38 -16.48 26.68
CA HIS A 371 -17.36 -16.74 27.70
C HIS A 371 -17.59 -18.06 28.44
N TYR A 372 -18.81 -18.61 28.34
CA TYR A 372 -19.22 -19.81 29.04
C TYR A 372 -19.80 -20.86 28.11
N VAL A 373 -19.61 -22.12 28.46
CA VAL A 373 -20.40 -23.26 27.98
C VAL A 373 -21.50 -23.51 29.01
N ARG A 374 -22.76 -23.53 28.58
CA ARG A 374 -23.90 -23.86 29.44
C ARG A 374 -24.04 -25.37 29.55
N VAL A 375 -24.22 -25.85 30.78
CA VAL A 375 -24.45 -27.26 31.07
C VAL A 375 -25.88 -27.39 31.57
N GLU A 376 -26.72 -28.07 30.78
CA GLU A 376 -28.06 -28.49 31.21
C GLU A 376 -27.95 -29.87 31.88
N ASP A 377 -28.71 -30.05 32.97
CA ASP A 377 -28.88 -31.33 33.67
C ASP A 377 -29.85 -32.24 32.89
#